data_AF-A0A8H6DEA7-F1
#
_entry.id   AF-A0A8H6DEA7-F1
#
_cell.length_a   1.000
_cell.length_b   1.000
_cell.length_c   1.000
_cell.angle_alpha   90.00
_cell.angle_beta   90.00
_cell.angle_gamma   90.00
#
_symmetry.space_group_name_H-M   'P 1'
#
loop_
_entity.id
_entity.type
_entity.pdbx_description
1 polymer ?
#
loop_
_entity_poly.entity_id
_entity_poly.type
_entity_poly.pdbx_seq_one_letter_code
_entity_poly.pdbx_strand_id
1 'polypeptide(L)'
;MLTKSSNLSIDSVIYDLEDSVATESKELARGLVADHIAADAMQRSVRGPKEIFKRLKQKMLKSVDNLDTIVVPKVQSTADLHFVADVIRHVAPQRVLFRPPMTESSQQTEEAPRSRLIHVIGLIESALGLANVLSICHAGQRLGLVGLGFAAEDFMANVGLSKLPDRREVLFARSAVVNACRAYNLPSIIDMVSVDVAHGTSLEE
;
A
#
# COMPACT_ATOMS: atom_id res chain seq x y z
N MET A 1 -2.11 -15.60 -13.52
CA MET A 1 -2.64 -14.42 -12.81
C MET A 1 -1.88 -13.15 -13.19
N LEU A 2 -0.55 -13.08 -12.97
CA LEU A 2 0.28 -11.90 -13.30
C LEU A 2 0.10 -11.38 -14.75
N THR A 3 0.27 -12.24 -15.76
CA THR A 3 0.08 -11.83 -17.16
C THR A 3 -1.36 -11.38 -17.48
N LYS A 4 -2.35 -11.93 -16.77
CA LYS A 4 -3.76 -11.57 -16.96
C LYS A 4 -4.01 -10.17 -16.37
N SER A 5 -3.45 -9.84 -15.20
CA SER A 5 -3.66 -8.55 -14.54
C SER A 5 -3.13 -7.37 -15.36
N SER A 6 -2.12 -7.54 -16.21
CA SER A 6 -1.61 -6.49 -17.11
C SER A 6 -2.64 -6.06 -18.18
N ASN A 7 -3.67 -6.86 -18.43
CA ASN A 7 -4.67 -6.63 -19.47
C ASN A 7 -6.05 -6.24 -18.91
N LEU A 8 -6.17 -6.01 -17.60
CA LEU A 8 -7.42 -5.60 -16.97
C LEU A 8 -7.55 -4.07 -16.97
N SER A 9 -8.78 -3.59 -17.19
CA SER A 9 -9.11 -2.16 -17.06
C SER A 9 -9.36 -1.83 -15.58
N ILE A 10 -8.30 -1.66 -14.81
CA ILE A 10 -8.32 -1.31 -13.38
C ILE A 10 -7.41 -0.12 -13.11
N ASP A 11 -7.74 0.71 -12.13
CA ASP A 11 -6.89 1.86 -11.77
C ASP A 11 -5.58 1.43 -11.09
N SER A 12 -5.59 0.32 -10.37
CA SER A 12 -4.47 -0.12 -9.53
C SER A 12 -4.49 -1.64 -9.35
N VAL A 13 -3.30 -2.22 -9.17
CA VAL A 13 -3.16 -3.65 -8.85
C VAL A 13 -2.22 -3.85 -7.66
N ILE A 14 -2.65 -4.68 -6.73
CA ILE A 14 -1.85 -5.13 -5.59
C ILE A 14 -1.40 -6.57 -5.85
N TYR A 15 -0.08 -6.75 -5.99
CA TYR A 15 0.51 -8.08 -5.97
C TYR A 15 0.71 -8.50 -4.52
N ASP A 16 -0.19 -9.36 -4.05
CA ASP A 16 -0.13 -9.90 -2.70
C ASP A 16 1.00 -10.93 -2.58
N LEU A 17 1.87 -10.72 -1.59
CA LEU A 17 2.96 -11.61 -1.22
C LEU A 17 2.83 -12.08 0.24
N GLU A 18 1.68 -11.83 0.88
CA GLU A 18 1.40 -12.20 2.26
C GLU A 18 0.56 -13.48 2.35
N ASP A 19 -0.77 -13.35 2.43
CA ASP A 19 -1.67 -14.45 2.79
C ASP A 19 -2.08 -15.29 1.57
N SER A 20 -2.05 -14.70 0.37
CA SER A 20 -2.31 -15.43 -0.88
C SER A 20 -1.15 -16.33 -1.35
N VAL A 21 -0.03 -16.37 -0.61
CA VAL A 21 1.18 -17.11 -0.99
C VAL A 21 1.63 -18.04 0.12
N ALA A 22 1.66 -19.34 -0.17
CA ALA A 22 2.18 -20.36 0.74
C ALA A 22 3.63 -20.05 1.16
N THR A 23 3.96 -20.34 2.43
CA THR A 23 5.22 -19.91 3.05
C THR A 23 6.46 -20.35 2.25
N GLU A 24 6.46 -21.59 1.78
CA GLU A 24 7.50 -22.22 0.96
C GLU A 24 7.64 -21.59 -0.44
N SER A 25 6.58 -20.96 -0.95
CA SER A 25 6.55 -20.36 -2.28
C SER A 25 6.86 -18.86 -2.28
N LYS A 26 7.07 -18.25 -1.11
CA LYS A 26 7.28 -16.78 -1.00
C LYS A 26 8.49 -16.28 -1.78
N GLU A 27 9.60 -17.04 -1.79
CA GLU A 27 10.78 -16.61 -2.54
C GLU A 27 10.56 -16.66 -4.05
N LEU A 28 9.94 -17.75 -4.53
CA LEU A 28 9.56 -17.88 -5.94
C LEU A 28 8.56 -16.79 -6.34
N ALA A 29 7.54 -16.52 -5.53
CA ALA A 29 6.56 -15.48 -5.79
C ALA A 29 7.20 -14.07 -5.86
N ARG A 30 8.17 -13.76 -5.00
CA ARG A 30 8.95 -12.52 -5.07
C ARG A 30 9.71 -12.39 -6.38
N GLY A 31 10.34 -13.46 -6.84
CA GLY A 31 11.03 -13.52 -8.13
C GLY A 31 10.07 -13.25 -9.29
N LEU A 32 8.96 -14.01 -9.37
CA LEU A 32 7.97 -13.85 -10.42
C LEU A 32 7.36 -12.44 -10.46
N VAL A 33 7.04 -11.85 -9.30
CA VAL A 33 6.50 -10.48 -9.24
C VAL A 33 7.56 -9.46 -9.60
N ALA A 34 8.81 -9.64 -9.18
CA ALA A 34 9.91 -8.75 -9.55
C ALA A 34 10.15 -8.78 -11.07
N ASP A 35 10.24 -9.96 -11.66
CA ASP A 35 10.43 -10.15 -13.10
C ASP A 35 9.24 -9.56 -13.88
N HIS A 36 8.01 -9.79 -13.41
CA HIS A 36 6.81 -9.26 -14.05
C HIS A 36 6.76 -7.72 -14.05
N ILE A 37 7.16 -7.09 -12.94
CA ILE A 37 7.23 -5.63 -12.80
C ILE A 37 8.40 -5.05 -13.63
N ALA A 38 9.53 -5.74 -13.69
CA ALA A 38 10.70 -5.33 -14.45
C ALA A 38 10.49 -5.44 -15.97
N ALA A 39 9.73 -6.44 -16.42
CA ALA A 39 9.49 -6.73 -17.83
C ALA A 39 8.64 -5.67 -18.57
N ASP A 40 8.29 -4.56 -17.90
CA ASP A 40 7.61 -3.40 -18.48
C ASP A 40 6.29 -3.72 -19.21
N ALA A 41 5.70 -4.88 -18.88
CA ALA A 41 4.46 -5.37 -19.47
C ALA A 41 3.25 -4.51 -19.06
N MET A 42 3.38 -3.75 -17.97
CA MET A 42 2.32 -2.88 -17.45
C MET A 42 2.35 -1.46 -18.02
N GLN A 43 3.52 -0.90 -18.41
CA GLN A 43 3.58 0.44 -19.04
C GLN A 43 3.21 0.43 -20.53
N ARG A 44 3.22 -0.74 -21.18
CA ARG A 44 2.87 -0.89 -22.62
C ARG A 44 1.38 -0.98 -22.94
N SER A 45 0.50 -0.94 -21.95
CA SER A 45 -0.95 -0.96 -22.16
C SER A 45 -1.55 0.41 -21.89
N VAL A 46 -2.19 0.99 -22.91
CA VAL A 46 -3.05 2.20 -22.79
C VAL A 46 -4.18 2.01 -21.76
N ARG A 47 -4.40 0.77 -21.29
CA ARG A 47 -5.38 0.34 -20.29
C ARG A 47 -4.76 -0.36 -19.06
N GLY A 48 -3.45 -0.29 -18.86
CA GLY A 48 -2.78 -0.92 -17.71
C GLY A 48 -3.01 -0.18 -16.38
N PRO A 49 -2.84 -0.84 -15.22
CA PRO A 49 -2.99 -0.20 -13.91
C PRO A 49 -2.04 0.99 -13.76
N LYS A 50 -2.55 2.12 -13.25
CA LYS A 50 -1.79 3.37 -13.11
C LYS A 50 -0.80 3.36 -11.93
N GLU A 51 -0.95 2.38 -11.02
CA GLU A 51 -0.07 2.18 -9.86
C GLU A 51 0.15 0.68 -9.56
N ILE A 52 1.41 0.31 -9.33
CA ILE A 52 1.82 -1.02 -8.90
C ILE A 52 2.06 -1.02 -7.38
N PHE A 53 1.39 -1.93 -6.69
CA PHE A 53 1.49 -2.09 -5.25
C PHE A 53 2.14 -3.43 -4.88
N LYS A 54 3.10 -3.40 -3.95
CA LYS A 54 3.62 -4.61 -3.27
C LYS A 54 3.21 -4.60 -1.80
N ARG A 55 2.54 -5.66 -1.33
CA ARG A 55 2.32 -5.92 0.09
C ARG A 55 3.52 -6.68 0.65
N LEU A 56 4.22 -6.15 1.64
CA LEU A 56 5.49 -6.72 2.14
C LEU A 56 5.52 -6.89 3.66
N LYS A 57 6.10 -8.01 4.09
CA LYS A 57 6.51 -8.27 5.48
C LYS A 57 8.06 -8.33 5.55
N GLN A 58 8.66 -7.28 6.08
CA GLN A 58 10.02 -7.17 6.68
C GLN A 58 11.28 -7.72 5.95
N LYS A 59 11.25 -8.19 4.69
CA LYS A 59 12.50 -8.56 3.97
C LYS A 59 12.63 -7.91 2.57
N MET A 60 13.87 -7.50 2.29
CA MET A 60 14.38 -6.58 1.25
C MET A 60 13.62 -6.53 -0.08
N LEU A 61 13.33 -5.30 -0.53
CA LEU A 61 13.10 -4.99 -1.94
C LEU A 61 14.46 -5.01 -2.66
N LYS A 62 14.75 -6.05 -3.45
CA LYS A 62 15.99 -6.13 -4.25
C LYS A 62 15.97 -5.25 -5.51
N SER A 63 14.79 -4.90 -6.02
CA SER A 63 14.61 -3.90 -7.07
C SER A 63 13.27 -3.21 -6.87
N VAL A 64 13.28 -1.89 -6.93
CA VAL A 64 12.11 -1.03 -6.81
C VAL A 64 11.89 -0.16 -8.02
N ASP A 65 12.72 -0.22 -9.06
CA ASP A 65 12.79 0.80 -10.13
C ASP A 65 11.44 1.06 -10.81
N ASN A 66 10.59 0.05 -10.93
CA ASN A 66 9.24 0.16 -11.51
C ASN A 66 8.10 0.04 -10.48
N LEU A 67 8.38 0.16 -9.18
CA LEU A 67 7.37 0.11 -8.12
C LEU A 67 6.86 1.52 -7.80
N ASP A 68 5.54 1.74 -7.80
CA ASP A 68 4.95 3.04 -7.47
C ASP A 68 4.62 3.17 -5.99
N THR A 69 4.04 2.12 -5.42
CA THR A 69 3.47 2.19 -4.08
C THR A 69 3.75 0.92 -3.28
N ILE A 70 3.97 1.07 -1.97
CA ILE A 70 4.10 -0.04 -1.03
C ILE A 70 2.85 -0.10 -0.16
N VAL A 71 2.25 -1.28 -0.05
CA VAL A 71 1.17 -1.55 0.90
C VAL A 71 1.76 -2.14 2.17
N VAL A 72 1.53 -1.48 3.29
CA VAL A 72 2.06 -1.86 4.59
C VAL A 72 0.94 -2.52 5.37
N PRO A 73 0.99 -3.85 5.61
CA PRO A 73 0.02 -4.52 6.46
C PRO A 73 0.23 -4.15 7.93
N LYS A 74 -0.82 -4.33 8.73
CA LYS A 74 -0.83 -4.24 10.20
C LYS A 74 -0.18 -2.95 10.71
N VAL A 75 -0.53 -1.81 10.14
CA VAL A 75 -0.04 -0.51 10.65
C VAL A 75 -0.71 -0.24 11.99
N GLN A 76 0.10 -0.19 13.05
CA GLN A 76 -0.36 -0.01 14.42
C GLN A 76 0.18 1.27 15.04
N SER A 77 1.26 1.82 14.50
CA SER A 77 1.95 2.98 15.03
C SER A 77 2.67 3.78 13.95
N THR A 78 3.13 4.97 14.31
CA THR A 78 3.99 5.78 13.43
C THR A 78 5.35 5.13 13.17
N ALA A 79 5.82 4.26 14.08
CA ALA A 79 7.08 3.54 13.93
C ALA A 79 7.07 2.59 12.72
N ASP A 80 5.91 2.00 12.40
CA ASP A 80 5.75 1.13 11.23
C ASP A 80 6.02 1.88 9.93
N LEU A 81 5.55 3.14 9.84
CA LEU A 81 5.80 4.01 8.70
C LEU A 81 7.25 4.49 8.65
N HIS A 82 7.85 4.80 9.79
CA HIS A 82 9.27 5.15 9.86
C HIS A 82 10.15 4.02 9.36
N PHE A 83 9.89 2.79 9.79
CA PHE A 83 10.62 1.61 9.33
C PHE A 83 10.56 1.47 7.80
N VAL A 84 9.37 1.61 7.21
CA VAL A 84 9.21 1.54 5.74
C VAL A 84 9.95 2.68 5.05
N ALA A 85 9.85 3.91 5.57
CA ALA A 85 10.57 5.05 5.02
C ALA A 85 12.10 4.86 5.09
N ASP A 86 12.62 4.28 6.18
CA ASP A 86 14.04 3.96 6.35
C ASP A 86 14.50 2.90 5.34
N VAL A 87 13.69 1.86 5.13
CA VAL A 87 13.96 0.84 4.11
C VAL A 87 13.99 1.46 2.71
N ILE A 88 13.03 2.32 2.36
CA ILE A 88 13.01 3.01 1.06
C ILE A 88 14.26 3.90 0.92
N ARG A 89 14.62 4.67 1.98
CA ARG A 89 15.85 5.49 1.98
C ARG A 89 17.10 4.66 1.75
N HIS A 90 17.16 3.44 2.27
CA HIS A 90 18.31 2.56 2.11
C HIS A 90 18.39 1.96 0.70
N VAL A 91 17.27 1.48 0.15
CA VAL A 91 17.26 0.75 -1.14
C VAL A 91 17.09 1.65 -2.36
N ALA A 92 16.48 2.83 -2.18
CA ALA A 92 16.22 3.80 -3.25
C ALA A 92 16.17 5.24 -2.69
N PRO A 93 17.32 5.78 -2.23
CA PRO A 93 17.41 7.13 -1.64
C PRO A 93 16.91 8.25 -2.55
N GLN A 94 16.97 8.05 -3.88
CA GLN A 94 16.48 8.99 -4.88
C GLN A 94 14.95 8.97 -5.06
N ARG A 95 14.23 8.06 -4.39
CA ARG A 95 12.78 7.83 -4.58
C ARG A 95 11.92 8.16 -3.36
N VAL A 96 12.49 8.81 -2.34
CA VAL A 96 11.74 9.21 -1.14
C VAL A 96 11.20 10.63 -1.24
N LEU A 97 10.01 10.85 -0.68
CA LEU A 97 9.29 12.13 -0.72
C LEU A 97 10.06 13.28 -0.03
N PHE A 98 10.98 12.95 0.89
CA PHE A 98 11.75 13.94 1.64
C PHE A 98 13.25 13.63 1.56
N ARG A 99 13.98 14.44 0.80
CA ARG A 99 15.45 14.50 0.87
C ARG A 99 15.79 15.24 2.18
N PRO A 100 16.63 14.71 3.09
CA PRO A 100 17.13 15.53 4.18
C PRO A 100 17.82 16.77 3.58
N PRO A 101 17.83 17.92 4.29
CA PRO A 101 18.48 19.12 3.79
C PRO A 101 19.94 18.77 3.46
N MET A 102 20.28 18.83 2.18
CA MET A 102 21.66 18.64 1.77
C MET A 102 22.47 19.81 2.32
N THR A 103 23.55 19.50 3.03
CA THR A 103 24.65 20.45 3.22
C THR A 103 25.04 21.01 1.84
N GLU A 104 25.14 22.33 1.74
CA GLU A 104 25.14 23.18 0.54
C GLU A 104 26.32 22.99 -0.45
N SER A 105 26.77 21.77 -0.73
CA SER A 105 27.99 21.53 -1.51
C SER A 105 27.84 20.43 -2.55
N SER A 106 26.72 20.38 -3.26
CA SER A 106 26.58 19.52 -4.44
C SER A 106 25.92 20.30 -5.56
N GLN A 107 26.78 20.81 -6.44
CA GLN A 107 26.43 21.50 -7.67
C GLN A 107 25.38 20.71 -8.45
N GLN A 108 24.37 21.43 -8.93
CA GLN A 108 23.36 20.94 -9.85
C GLN A 108 24.05 20.47 -11.13
N THR A 109 24.22 19.17 -11.28
CA THR A 109 24.26 18.55 -12.61
C THR A 109 22.83 18.24 -13.01
N GLU A 110 22.37 19.00 -14.00
CA GLU A 110 21.15 18.74 -14.75
C GLU A 110 21.22 17.34 -15.39
N GLU A 111 20.04 16.72 -15.60
CA GLU A 111 19.81 15.45 -16.33
C GLU A 111 19.88 14.10 -15.58
N ALA A 112 19.70 14.05 -14.26
CA ALA A 112 19.27 12.80 -13.64
C ALA A 112 17.75 12.60 -13.88
N PRO A 113 17.27 11.47 -14.45
CA PRO A 113 15.84 11.23 -14.60
C PRO A 113 15.19 11.30 -13.22
N ARG A 114 14.18 12.19 -13.06
CA ARG A 114 13.39 12.31 -11.83
C ARG A 114 12.77 10.94 -11.54
N SER A 115 13.44 10.18 -10.68
CA SER A 115 12.95 8.86 -10.28
C SER A 115 11.61 9.07 -9.59
N ARG A 116 10.57 8.37 -10.05
CA ARG A 116 9.21 8.50 -9.53
C ARG A 116 9.21 8.19 -8.03
N LEU A 117 8.55 8.99 -7.21
CA LEU A 117 8.55 8.76 -5.76
C LEU A 117 7.82 7.45 -5.43
N ILE A 118 8.27 6.74 -4.39
CA ILE A 118 7.55 5.58 -3.86
C ILE A 118 6.56 6.07 -2.82
N HIS A 119 5.29 5.80 -3.05
CA HIS A 119 4.22 6.11 -2.12
C HIS A 119 3.99 4.96 -1.12
N VAL A 120 3.25 5.24 -0.04
CA VAL A 120 2.89 4.25 0.97
C VAL A 120 1.38 4.26 1.19
N ILE A 121 0.76 3.08 1.20
CA ILE A 121 -0.60 2.86 1.71
C ILE A 121 -0.51 1.95 2.94
N GLY A 122 -1.06 2.39 4.06
CA GLY A 122 -1.13 1.60 5.28
C GLY A 122 -2.45 0.84 5.39
N LEU A 123 -2.43 -0.40 5.87
CA LEU A 123 -3.65 -1.13 6.19
C LEU A 123 -3.95 -1.03 7.69
N ILE A 124 -5.14 -0.53 8.01
CA ILE A 124 -5.71 -0.55 9.34
C ILE A 124 -6.53 -1.82 9.49
N GLU A 125 -6.05 -2.71 10.37
CA GLU A 125 -6.63 -4.04 10.54
C GLU A 125 -6.54 -4.57 11.99
N SER A 126 -6.36 -3.68 12.96
CA SER A 126 -6.41 -4.01 14.39
C SER A 126 -7.00 -2.87 15.21
N ALA A 127 -7.46 -3.17 16.43
CA ALA A 127 -7.92 -2.15 17.39
C ALA A 127 -6.84 -1.10 17.68
N LEU A 128 -5.58 -1.54 17.81
CA LEU A 128 -4.46 -0.64 18.08
C LEU A 128 -4.20 0.31 16.90
N GLY A 129 -4.24 -0.20 15.66
CA GLY A 129 -4.12 0.64 14.47
C GLY A 129 -5.25 1.64 14.36
N LEU A 130 -6.48 1.23 14.66
CA LEU A 130 -7.65 2.12 14.67
C LEU A 130 -7.53 3.20 15.76
N ALA A 131 -7.10 2.83 16.97
CA ALA A 131 -6.90 3.78 18.07
C ALA A 131 -5.83 4.83 17.74
N ASN A 132 -4.81 4.45 16.96
CA ASN A 132 -3.71 5.33 16.56
C ASN A 132 -3.90 5.98 15.19
N VAL A 133 -5.05 5.81 14.52
CA VAL A 133 -5.21 6.20 13.11
C VAL A 133 -4.91 7.68 12.84
N LEU A 134 -5.26 8.58 13.76
CA LEU A 134 -4.96 10.02 13.64
C LEU A 134 -3.46 10.31 13.69
N SER A 135 -2.71 9.66 14.60
CA SER A 135 -1.27 9.87 14.71
C SER A 135 -0.52 9.26 13.53
N ILE A 136 -0.99 8.11 13.03
CA ILE A 136 -0.53 7.47 11.81
C ILE A 136 -0.71 8.41 10.61
N CYS A 137 -1.88 9.01 10.42
CA CYS A 137 -2.13 9.96 9.33
C CYS A 137 -1.24 11.22 9.47
N HIS A 138 -1.14 11.80 10.66
CA HIS A 138 -0.31 12.99 10.91
C HIS A 138 1.17 12.75 10.59
N ALA A 139 1.77 11.68 11.12
CA ALA A 139 3.15 11.33 10.82
C ALA A 139 3.33 10.93 9.35
N GLY A 140 2.34 10.24 8.80
CA GLY A 140 2.30 9.75 7.42
C GLY A 140 2.50 10.84 6.37
N GLN A 141 2.01 12.07 6.61
CA GLN A 141 2.21 13.22 5.71
C GLN A 141 3.70 13.48 5.43
N ARG A 142 4.59 13.18 6.38
CA ARG A 142 6.05 13.36 6.24
C ARG A 142 6.78 12.08 5.82
N LEU A 143 6.09 10.94 5.80
CA LEU A 143 6.65 9.62 5.58
C LEU A 143 6.20 8.99 4.25
N GLY A 144 5.57 9.77 3.37
CA GLY A 144 5.12 9.32 2.05
C GLY A 144 3.82 8.51 2.07
N LEU A 145 3.05 8.56 3.18
CA LEU A 145 1.72 7.97 3.26
C LEU A 145 0.76 8.74 2.36
N VAL A 146 0.21 8.08 1.35
CA VAL A 146 -0.79 8.65 0.44
C VAL A 146 -2.20 8.12 0.72
N GLY A 147 -2.33 7.11 1.55
CA GLY A 147 -3.65 6.58 1.88
C GLY A 147 -3.67 5.50 2.93
N LEU A 148 -4.88 5.14 3.32
CA LEU A 148 -5.14 4.00 4.18
C LEU A 148 -6.16 3.06 3.53
N GLY A 149 -5.95 1.76 3.71
CA GLY A 149 -6.92 0.72 3.45
C GLY A 149 -7.49 0.15 4.75
N PHE A 150 -8.75 -0.26 4.76
CA PHE A 150 -9.36 -0.94 5.90
C PHE A 150 -9.51 -2.45 5.63
N ALA A 151 -8.74 -3.30 6.33
CA ALA A 151 -8.87 -4.74 6.17
C ALA A 151 -9.86 -5.29 7.23
N ALA A 152 -11.14 -5.36 6.84
CA ALA A 152 -12.23 -5.67 7.75
C ALA A 152 -12.14 -7.07 8.39
N GLU A 153 -11.76 -8.11 7.63
CA GLU A 153 -11.73 -9.49 8.14
C GLU A 153 -10.63 -9.67 9.22
N ASP A 154 -9.42 -9.15 8.98
CA ASP A 154 -8.35 -9.10 9.97
C ASP A 154 -8.72 -8.24 11.19
N PHE A 155 -9.39 -7.10 10.98
CA PHE A 155 -9.88 -6.26 12.06
C PHE A 155 -10.89 -7.00 12.94
N MET A 156 -11.92 -7.60 12.34
CA MET A 156 -12.94 -8.36 13.05
C MET A 156 -12.34 -9.52 13.85
N ALA A 157 -11.39 -10.24 13.26
CA ALA A 157 -10.65 -11.29 13.96
C ALA A 157 -9.84 -10.74 15.15
N ASN A 158 -9.26 -9.55 15.01
CA ASN A 158 -8.49 -8.90 16.09
C ASN A 158 -9.37 -8.46 17.27
N VAL A 159 -10.58 -7.97 17.01
CA VAL A 159 -11.49 -7.47 18.06
C VAL A 159 -12.53 -8.48 18.54
N GLY A 160 -12.64 -9.64 17.90
CA GLY A 160 -13.61 -10.68 18.24
C GLY A 160 -15.04 -10.37 17.75
N LEU A 161 -15.17 -9.66 16.62
CA LEU A 161 -16.46 -9.41 15.99
C LEU A 161 -16.84 -10.53 15.02
N SER A 162 -18.14 -10.75 14.88
CA SER A 162 -18.72 -11.64 13.86
C SER A 162 -19.34 -10.81 12.74
N LYS A 163 -19.19 -11.27 11.51
CA LYS A 163 -19.71 -10.61 10.32
C LYS A 163 -21.23 -10.52 10.35
N LEU A 164 -21.79 -9.34 10.13
CA LEU A 164 -23.23 -9.14 9.95
C LEU A 164 -23.56 -8.99 8.46
N PRO A 165 -24.78 -9.36 8.03
CA PRO A 165 -25.21 -9.17 6.64
C PRO A 165 -25.13 -7.72 6.16
N ASP A 166 -25.38 -6.77 7.06
CA ASP A 166 -25.41 -5.33 6.78
C ASP A 166 -24.12 -4.59 7.17
N ARG A 167 -23.08 -5.33 7.58
CA ARG A 167 -21.73 -4.84 7.90
C ARG A 167 -21.65 -3.71 8.94
N ARG A 168 -22.69 -3.54 9.78
CA ARG A 168 -22.72 -2.48 10.80
C ARG A 168 -21.66 -2.64 11.88
N GLU A 169 -21.18 -3.87 12.12
CA GLU A 169 -20.13 -4.20 13.07
C GLU A 169 -18.81 -3.46 12.78
N VAL A 170 -18.54 -3.11 11.52
CA VAL A 170 -17.36 -2.34 11.12
C VAL A 170 -17.66 -0.89 10.76
N LEU A 171 -18.90 -0.42 10.87
CA LEU A 171 -19.29 0.94 10.45
C LEU A 171 -18.50 2.02 11.19
N PHE A 172 -18.30 1.85 12.50
CA PHE A 172 -17.50 2.77 13.30
C PHE A 172 -16.05 2.82 12.81
N ALA A 173 -15.43 1.65 12.60
CA ALA A 173 -14.04 1.56 12.17
C ALA A 173 -13.84 2.18 10.77
N ARG A 174 -14.72 1.86 9.81
CA ARG A 174 -14.75 2.47 8.47
C ARG A 174 -14.85 3.99 8.54
N SER A 175 -15.81 4.50 9.32
CA SER A 175 -16.03 5.94 9.48
C SER A 175 -14.84 6.65 10.11
N ALA A 176 -14.22 6.03 11.13
CA ALA A 176 -13.04 6.59 11.80
C ALA A 176 -11.83 6.68 10.86
N VAL A 177 -11.58 5.66 10.03
CA VAL A 177 -10.50 5.68 9.02
C VAL A 177 -10.73 6.79 7.99
N VAL A 178 -11.95 6.90 7.44
CA VAL A 178 -12.29 7.95 6.46
C VAL A 178 -12.07 9.34 7.07
N ASN A 179 -12.58 9.58 8.27
CA ASN A 179 -12.45 10.88 8.94
C ASN A 179 -10.98 11.23 9.23
N ALA A 180 -10.19 10.26 9.69
CA ALA A 180 -8.76 10.48 9.93
C ALA A 180 -7.99 10.81 8.65
N CYS A 181 -8.23 10.06 7.56
CA CYS A 181 -7.60 10.35 6.27
C CYS A 181 -7.94 11.77 5.77
N ARG A 182 -9.21 12.17 5.88
CA ARG A 182 -9.66 13.50 5.43
C ARG A 182 -9.13 14.63 6.31
N ALA A 183 -9.02 14.42 7.62
CA ALA A 183 -8.44 15.41 8.54
C ALA A 183 -6.98 15.78 8.18
N TYR A 184 -6.25 14.86 7.54
CA TYR A 184 -4.87 15.07 7.10
C TYR A 184 -4.70 15.11 5.57
N ASN A 185 -5.79 15.28 4.81
CA ASN A 185 -5.80 15.38 3.35
C ASN A 185 -5.08 14.23 2.62
N LEU A 186 -5.22 12.99 3.12
CA LEU A 186 -4.71 11.82 2.42
C LEU A 186 -5.55 11.54 1.16
N PRO A 187 -4.94 11.42 -0.03
CA PRO A 187 -5.69 11.32 -1.30
C PRO A 187 -6.39 9.98 -1.51
N SER A 188 -5.84 8.88 -0.99
CA SER A 188 -6.38 7.52 -1.20
C SER A 188 -7.01 6.95 0.07
N ILE A 189 -8.25 6.51 -0.04
CA ILE A 189 -8.99 5.86 1.06
C ILE A 189 -9.63 4.63 0.45
N ILE A 190 -9.10 3.45 0.81
CA ILE A 190 -9.50 2.18 0.23
C ILE A 190 -10.37 1.47 1.26
N ASP A 191 -11.59 1.12 0.86
CA ASP A 191 -12.49 0.36 1.73
C ASP A 191 -12.12 -1.13 1.76
N MET A 192 -12.88 -1.92 2.51
CA MET A 192 -12.71 -3.35 2.67
C MET A 192 -12.84 -4.16 1.37
N VAL A 193 -12.20 -5.34 1.38
CA VAL A 193 -12.40 -6.35 0.33
C VAL A 193 -13.82 -6.90 0.40
N SER A 194 -14.49 -7.00 -0.75
CA SER A 194 -15.73 -7.78 -0.86
C SER A 194 -15.42 -9.16 -1.42
N VAL A 195 -15.79 -10.19 -0.67
CA VAL A 195 -15.58 -11.61 -1.04
C VAL A 195 -16.74 -12.19 -1.84
N ASP A 196 -17.88 -11.51 -1.91
CA ASP A 196 -18.99 -11.90 -2.79
C ASP A 196 -18.67 -11.45 -4.22
N VAL A 197 -17.98 -12.33 -4.94
CA VAL A 197 -17.63 -12.14 -6.35
C VAL A 197 -18.73 -12.59 -7.32
N ALA A 198 -19.81 -13.20 -6.81
CA ALA A 198 -20.88 -13.77 -7.61
C ALA A 198 -22.07 -12.81 -7.79
N HIS A 199 -22.36 -11.98 -6.79
CA HIS A 199 -23.49 -11.05 -6.83
C HIS A 199 -22.99 -9.60 -6.89
N GLY A 200 -22.91 -9.05 -8.10
CA GLY A 200 -22.45 -7.68 -8.36
C GLY A 200 -23.25 -6.58 -7.64
N THR A 201 -24.44 -6.89 -7.12
CA THR A 201 -25.31 -5.96 -6.37
C THR A 201 -24.78 -5.60 -4.98
N SER A 202 -23.89 -6.39 -4.36
CA SER A 202 -23.33 -6.04 -3.04
C SER A 202 -22.22 -4.97 -3.10
N LEU A 203 -21.80 -4.54 -4.30
CA LEU A 203 -20.71 -3.57 -4.52
C LEU A 203 -21.20 -2.13 -4.71
N GLU A 204 -22.52 -1.90 -4.75
CA GLU A 204 -23.12 -0.57 -4.97
C GLU A 204 -23.48 0.18 -3.66
N GLU A 205 -23.24 -0.43 -2.50
CA GLU A 205 -23.43 0.15 -1.15
C GLU A 205 -22.10 0.53 -0.46
#